data_AF-D8UCL7-F1
#
_entry.id   AF-D8UCL7-F1
#
_cell.length_a   1.000
_cell.length_b   1.000
_cell.length_c   1.000
_cell.angle_alpha   90.00
_cell.angle_beta   90.00
_cell.angle_gamma   90.00
#
_symmetry.space_group_name_H-M   'P 1'
#
loop_
_entity.id
_entity.type
_entity.pdbx_description
1 polymer ?
#
loop_
_entity_poly.entity_id
_entity_poly.type
_entity_poly.pdbx_seq_one_letter_code
_entity_poly.pdbx_strand_id
1 'polypeptide(L)'
;MLGRLVRGALAAAAQQGQSCESLIAGKVLKAGLSSTSACCSDRISSPNSPAFSGEQSVVSVDGSRAGSHLHASTSHGTPCSEWSRWSASSGQSSQLQQLRFYGFATPKRRFQLPKPIAQLVRDKILEQRLSAPPPPPPPTLEKRQMADTSLRVGCIATKAGMTQEWDEHGVRVPLTVLWIDECQVVGVKTHEVHGRTALMLGAGHKRQKCMSPSQAGFFLKVGLPFKKLVAEWPVSEDALLPMGTHITAAHFVAGQRVDVTGWTKYKGFQGVMKRWGFKGQPASHGVSLSHRAPGAIGNRQDPGKVWKGKKLPGCMGDERRTVHHCLVYKVDAARNLVYIRGQVPGPKGRSVYLRDSRLTTPRVRATWGLPFPTHIPTPDELAAASAPGDMTAVPDPAAVSVWRNPKDPYLMYVKETDYFPITWKKGE
;
A
#
# COMPACT_ATOMS: atom_id res chain seq x y z
N MET A 1 -66.67 12.71 24.33
CA MET A 1 -66.82 11.29 24.73
C MET A 1 -65.56 10.96 25.53
N LEU A 2 -65.62 10.93 26.87
CA LEU A 2 -65.90 9.71 27.65
C LEU A 2 -64.93 8.59 27.23
N GLY A 3 -63.92 8.19 28.01
CA GLY A 3 -63.83 8.23 29.48
C GLY A 3 -64.55 7.00 30.04
N ARG A 4 -63.75 6.05 30.58
CA ARG A 4 -64.09 4.64 30.91
C ARG A 4 -64.08 3.65 29.73
N LEU A 5 -62.91 3.08 29.48
CA LEU A 5 -62.78 1.62 29.48
C LEU A 5 -61.68 1.26 30.47
N VAL A 6 -62.08 0.62 31.56
CA VAL A 6 -61.29 0.39 32.77
C VAL A 6 -61.31 -1.12 33.03
N ARG A 7 -60.13 -1.70 33.30
CA ARG A 7 -59.88 -3.07 33.83
C ARG A 7 -60.24 -4.25 32.93
N GLY A 8 -59.20 -5.00 32.56
CA GLY A 8 -59.26 -6.41 32.16
C GLY A 8 -57.84 -6.98 32.07
N ALA A 9 -57.44 -7.82 33.05
CA ALA A 9 -56.11 -8.39 33.29
C ALA A 9 -54.96 -7.37 33.55
N LEU A 10 -54.14 -7.46 34.60
CA LEU A 10 -54.16 -8.29 35.82
C LEU A 10 -54.01 -9.82 35.62
N ALA A 11 -52.80 -10.25 35.20
CA ALA A 11 -52.10 -11.40 35.77
C ALA A 11 -50.62 -11.45 35.29
N ALA A 12 -49.73 -12.04 36.09
CA ALA A 12 -48.38 -12.52 35.73
C ALA A 12 -47.29 -11.48 35.34
N ALA A 13 -46.84 -10.67 36.30
CA ALA A 13 -45.46 -10.17 36.36
C ALA A 13 -45.05 -9.80 37.81
N ALA A 14 -45.13 -10.77 38.72
CA ALA A 14 -44.47 -10.72 40.02
C ALA A 14 -43.31 -11.74 40.00
N GLN A 15 -42.27 -11.52 40.82
CA GLN A 15 -40.90 -12.06 40.70
C GLN A 15 -40.03 -11.25 39.71
N GLN A 16 -38.92 -10.62 40.09
CA GLN A 16 -38.26 -10.47 41.41
C GLN A 16 -37.78 -9.01 41.55
N GLY A 17 -37.95 -8.45 42.75
CA GLY A 17 -37.15 -7.31 43.20
C GLY A 17 -36.27 -7.75 44.36
N GLN A 18 -35.06 -7.22 44.46
CA GLN A 18 -34.29 -7.16 45.70
C GLN A 18 -33.33 -5.96 45.67
N SER A 19 -33.11 -5.38 46.84
CA SER A 19 -32.59 -4.02 47.04
C SER A 19 -31.25 -4.00 47.79
N CYS A 20 -30.71 -2.79 47.94
CA CYS A 20 -29.40 -2.39 48.46
C CYS A 20 -29.00 -2.87 49.88
N GLU A 21 -27.70 -2.63 50.18
CA GLU A 21 -27.03 -2.56 51.51
C GLU A 21 -26.72 -3.91 52.23
N SER A 22 -25.63 -4.10 53.00
CA SER A 22 -24.58 -3.20 53.56
C SER A 22 -23.28 -3.97 53.92
N LEU A 23 -22.18 -3.24 54.25
CA LEU A 23 -21.00 -3.57 55.12
C LEU A 23 -19.76 -2.76 54.63
N ILE A 24 -19.41 -1.56 55.12
CA ILE A 24 -18.93 -1.09 56.44
C ILE A 24 -17.41 -1.30 56.72
N ALA A 25 -16.70 -0.17 56.72
CA ALA A 25 -15.49 0.23 57.49
C ALA A 25 -14.07 -0.32 57.19
N GLY A 26 -13.12 0.62 56.96
CA GLY A 26 -11.66 0.40 57.00
C GLY A 26 -10.85 1.71 56.98
N LYS A 27 -10.14 2.02 58.07
CA LYS A 27 -9.41 3.29 58.39
C LYS A 27 -7.88 3.16 58.19
N VAL A 28 -7.02 4.18 57.99
CA VAL A 28 -7.06 5.62 57.57
C VAL A 28 -5.58 6.11 57.38
N LEU A 29 -5.33 7.34 56.88
CA LEU A 29 -3.99 8.01 56.65
C LEU A 29 -3.23 7.58 55.36
N LYS A 30 -2.42 8.41 54.69
CA LYS A 30 -1.80 9.72 55.06
C LYS A 30 -1.63 10.65 53.83
N ALA A 31 -1.54 11.97 54.06
CA ALA A 31 -1.23 13.01 53.07
C ALA A 31 0.19 12.87 52.46
N GLY A 32 0.57 13.49 51.35
CA GLY A 32 -0.12 14.40 50.41
C GLY A 32 0.91 15.27 49.67
N LEU A 33 0.52 16.00 48.61
CA LEU A 33 1.16 17.24 48.11
C LEU A 33 0.40 17.77 46.88
N SER A 34 0.11 19.07 46.90
CA SER A 34 -0.71 19.77 45.89
C SER A 34 0.09 20.91 45.24
N SER A 35 -0.02 21.07 43.91
CA SER A 35 0.11 22.40 43.29
C SER A 35 -0.49 22.47 41.87
N THR A 36 -1.44 23.40 41.72
CA THR A 36 -1.68 24.28 40.54
C THR A 36 -1.86 23.64 39.14
N SER A 37 -3.08 23.53 38.60
CA SER A 37 -3.90 24.58 37.93
C SER A 37 -3.37 25.01 36.55
N ALA A 38 -4.01 24.75 35.41
CA ALA A 38 -5.37 25.08 34.95
C ALA A 38 -5.49 26.47 34.27
N CYS A 39 -6.30 26.52 33.20
CA CYS A 39 -6.69 27.69 32.39
C CYS A 39 -5.57 28.38 31.57
N CYS A 40 -5.82 29.14 30.51
CA CYS A 40 -6.83 29.21 29.42
C CYS A 40 -6.70 30.62 28.81
N SER A 41 -6.92 30.70 27.49
CA SER A 41 -7.47 31.87 26.77
C SER A 41 -6.68 33.19 26.61
N ASP A 42 -6.78 33.67 25.36
CA ASP A 42 -6.96 35.06 24.91
C ASP A 42 -5.88 36.16 25.08
N ARG A 43 -5.35 36.56 23.90
CA ARG A 43 -5.49 37.90 23.28
C ARG A 43 -4.72 39.10 23.89
N ILE A 44 -4.50 40.14 23.06
CA ILE A 44 -3.99 41.50 23.42
C ILE A 44 -2.44 41.48 23.66
N SER A 45 -1.59 42.43 23.25
CA SER A 45 -1.67 43.69 22.47
C SER A 45 -0.31 43.97 21.76
N SER A 46 -0.30 44.91 20.81
CA SER A 46 0.89 45.67 20.41
C SER A 46 1.49 46.47 21.58
N PRO A 47 2.79 46.79 21.54
CA PRO A 47 3.16 48.20 21.67
C PRO A 47 4.29 48.69 20.74
N ASN A 48 4.08 49.92 20.25
CA ASN A 48 5.03 51.04 20.10
C ASN A 48 6.50 50.80 19.72
N SER A 49 6.90 51.46 18.63
CA SER A 49 8.29 51.92 18.38
C SER A 49 8.77 52.88 19.48
N PRO A 50 10.10 53.12 19.56
CA PRO A 50 10.57 54.40 19.00
C PRO A 50 11.75 54.23 18.04
N ALA A 51 12.02 55.30 17.28
CA ALA A 51 13.15 55.39 16.37
C ALA A 51 14.47 55.62 17.14
N PHE A 52 15.59 55.19 16.55
CA PHE A 52 16.88 55.82 16.78
C PHE A 52 17.67 55.93 15.47
N SER A 53 18.11 57.14 15.18
CA SER A 53 19.03 57.48 14.10
C SER A 53 20.48 57.18 14.52
N GLY A 54 21.28 56.66 13.59
CA GLY A 54 22.71 56.45 13.78
C GLY A 54 23.39 56.28 12.43
N GLU A 55 24.16 57.27 12.03
CA GLU A 55 25.00 57.25 10.82
C GLU A 55 26.29 56.44 11.06
N GLN A 56 27.12 56.37 10.00
CA GLN A 56 28.52 55.90 10.00
C GLN A 56 28.71 54.36 10.05
N SER A 57 29.67 53.76 9.33
CA SER A 57 30.63 54.31 8.35
C SER A 57 31.14 53.22 7.39
N VAL A 58 31.86 53.68 6.37
CA VAL A 58 32.53 52.90 5.30
C VAL A 58 33.54 51.89 5.84
N VAL A 59 33.52 50.66 5.32
CA VAL A 59 34.74 49.88 5.01
C VAL A 59 34.54 49.13 3.69
N SER A 60 35.32 49.49 2.67
CA SER A 60 35.50 48.69 1.45
C SER A 60 36.64 47.69 1.68
N VAL A 61 36.49 46.45 1.20
CA VAL A 61 37.64 45.54 0.96
C VAL A 61 37.43 44.84 -0.38
N ASP A 62 38.35 45.08 -1.31
CA ASP A 62 38.43 44.43 -2.62
C ASP A 62 39.15 43.07 -2.57
N GLY A 63 38.92 42.26 -3.60
CA GLY A 63 39.82 41.17 -4.02
C GLY A 63 39.56 39.81 -3.34
N SER A 64 39.33 38.73 -4.07
CA SER A 64 40.22 38.26 -5.14
C SER A 64 39.59 37.11 -5.94
N ARG A 65 40.04 36.93 -7.19
CA ARG A 65 39.68 35.80 -8.05
C ARG A 65 40.50 34.55 -7.66
N ALA A 66 39.87 33.39 -7.70
CA ALA A 66 40.55 32.14 -7.99
C ALA A 66 39.67 31.29 -8.91
N GLY A 67 40.11 31.08 -10.15
CA GLY A 67 39.53 30.13 -11.08
C GLY A 67 40.65 29.25 -11.64
N SER A 68 40.42 27.95 -11.72
CA SER A 68 41.32 27.01 -12.36
C SER A 68 40.52 25.95 -13.13
N HIS A 69 40.52 26.09 -14.44
CA HIS A 69 40.21 24.98 -15.34
C HIS A 69 41.43 24.07 -15.45
N LEU A 70 41.23 22.76 -15.43
CA LEU A 70 42.19 21.81 -15.99
C LEU A 70 41.45 20.77 -16.84
N HIS A 71 41.77 20.76 -18.14
CA HIS A 71 41.49 19.65 -19.04
C HIS A 71 42.52 18.54 -18.80
N ALA A 72 42.11 17.28 -18.97
CA ALA A 72 43.02 16.17 -19.29
C ALA A 72 42.32 15.18 -20.24
N SER A 73 43.13 14.53 -21.07
CA SER A 73 42.72 13.91 -22.34
C SER A 73 42.34 12.43 -22.26
N THR A 74 41.61 12.01 -23.30
CA THR A 74 41.31 10.63 -23.69
C THR A 74 42.54 9.83 -24.17
N SER A 75 42.54 8.52 -23.94
CA SER A 75 42.95 7.51 -24.94
C SER A 75 42.43 6.10 -24.59
N HIS A 76 42.34 5.22 -25.59
CA HIS A 76 41.75 3.87 -25.53
C HIS A 76 42.78 2.77 -25.20
N GLY A 77 42.31 1.59 -24.73
CA GLY A 77 43.11 0.36 -24.76
C GLY A 77 42.49 -0.88 -24.09
N THR A 78 41.94 -1.80 -24.89
CA THR A 78 41.68 -3.22 -24.58
C THR A 78 41.64 -4.02 -25.88
N PRO A 79 41.79 -5.36 -25.85
CA PRO A 79 42.78 -6.16 -25.13
C PRO A 79 43.61 -7.01 -26.13
N CYS A 80 44.61 -7.78 -25.68
CA CYS A 80 45.26 -8.79 -26.52
C CYS A 80 45.32 -10.15 -25.82
N SER A 81 45.18 -11.20 -26.62
CA SER A 81 45.07 -12.61 -26.23
C SER A 81 46.30 -13.41 -26.65
N GLU A 82 46.27 -14.70 -26.31
CA GLU A 82 47.04 -15.78 -26.95
C GLU A 82 48.51 -15.92 -26.51
N TRP A 83 48.97 -17.17 -26.36
CA TRP A 83 50.35 -17.64 -26.60
C TRP A 83 50.34 -19.18 -26.71
N SER A 84 50.74 -19.68 -27.89
CA SER A 84 51.38 -20.99 -28.19
C SER A 84 51.12 -22.21 -27.27
N ARG A 85 50.52 -23.33 -27.71
CA ARG A 85 50.95 -24.28 -28.78
C ARG A 85 52.38 -24.80 -28.61
N TRP A 86 52.55 -26.12 -28.49
CA TRP A 86 53.65 -26.90 -29.12
C TRP A 86 53.17 -28.34 -29.35
N SER A 87 53.59 -28.94 -30.46
CA SER A 87 53.25 -30.31 -30.88
C SER A 87 54.54 -31.09 -31.12
N ALA A 88 54.57 -32.37 -30.74
CA ALA A 88 55.68 -33.27 -31.07
C ALA A 88 55.15 -34.58 -31.70
N SER A 89 55.98 -35.18 -32.54
CA SER A 89 55.61 -36.16 -33.56
C SER A 89 55.66 -37.62 -33.10
N SER A 90 55.04 -38.48 -33.91
CA SER A 90 55.09 -39.93 -33.88
C SER A 90 56.51 -40.53 -33.95
N GLY A 91 56.69 -41.66 -33.26
CA GLY A 91 57.77 -42.62 -33.52
C GLY A 91 57.34 -44.02 -33.05
N GLN A 92 57.35 -45.00 -33.95
CA GLN A 92 57.16 -46.41 -33.61
C GLN A 92 58.51 -47.08 -33.33
N SER A 93 58.59 -47.93 -32.30
CA SER A 93 59.39 -49.14 -32.36
C SER A 93 58.91 -50.20 -31.37
N SER A 94 59.04 -51.45 -31.79
CA SER A 94 58.74 -52.65 -31.03
C SER A 94 59.77 -52.89 -29.92
N GLN A 95 59.36 -53.53 -28.82
CA GLN A 95 59.75 -54.92 -28.54
C GLN A 95 59.04 -55.48 -27.30
N LEU A 96 58.79 -56.79 -27.34
CA LEU A 96 58.32 -57.58 -26.21
C LEU A 96 59.45 -57.74 -25.19
N GLN A 97 59.16 -57.54 -23.90
CA GLN A 97 59.76 -58.37 -22.86
C GLN A 97 58.84 -58.51 -21.64
N GLN A 98 58.67 -59.75 -21.21
CA GLN A 98 57.82 -60.13 -20.08
C GLN A 98 58.60 -59.96 -18.77
N LEU A 99 58.02 -59.30 -17.77
CA LEU A 99 58.39 -59.51 -16.38
C LEU A 99 57.13 -59.68 -15.53
N ARG A 100 56.97 -60.90 -14.99
CA ARG A 100 55.91 -61.21 -14.01
C ARG A 100 56.26 -60.53 -12.68
N PHE A 101 55.50 -59.51 -12.30
CA PHE A 101 55.47 -59.09 -10.90
C PHE A 101 54.35 -59.82 -10.16
N TYR A 102 54.72 -60.54 -9.09
CA TYR A 102 53.78 -61.24 -8.22
C TYR A 102 52.84 -60.26 -7.54
N GLY A 103 51.53 -60.55 -7.60
CA GLY A 103 50.50 -59.72 -7.00
C GLY A 103 50.48 -59.83 -5.48
N PHE A 104 51.14 -58.91 -4.78
CA PHE A 104 50.91 -58.71 -3.35
C PHE A 104 49.56 -58.01 -3.12
N ALA A 105 48.54 -58.80 -2.77
CA ALA A 105 47.24 -58.30 -2.38
C ALA A 105 47.30 -57.62 -1.00
N THR A 106 47.64 -56.32 -0.97
CA THR A 106 47.53 -55.51 0.25
C THR A 106 46.06 -55.23 0.55
N PRO A 107 45.59 -55.42 1.80
CA PRO A 107 44.21 -55.14 2.16
C PRO A 107 43.98 -53.63 2.14
N LYS A 108 43.29 -53.14 1.11
CA LYS A 108 42.84 -51.75 1.01
C LYS A 108 41.82 -51.47 2.12
N ARG A 109 42.28 -51.14 3.32
CA ARG A 109 41.47 -50.43 4.32
C ARG A 109 41.01 -49.13 3.65
N ARG A 110 39.74 -49.08 3.24
CA ARG A 110 39.08 -47.85 2.80
C ARG A 110 39.03 -46.91 3.99
N PHE A 111 40.06 -46.07 4.13
CA PHE A 111 39.96 -44.84 4.91
C PHE A 111 38.82 -44.04 4.28
N GLN A 112 37.66 -44.03 4.93
CA GLN A 112 36.60 -43.11 4.59
C GLN A 112 37.11 -41.72 4.96
N LEU A 113 37.47 -40.93 3.94
CA LEU A 113 37.77 -39.52 4.14
C LEU A 113 36.58 -38.87 4.85
N PRO A 114 36.79 -38.06 5.91
CA PRO A 114 35.69 -37.39 6.58
C PRO A 114 34.92 -36.57 5.55
N LYS A 115 33.57 -36.66 5.61
CA LYS A 115 32.68 -35.91 4.71
C LYS A 115 33.11 -34.43 4.68
N PRO A 116 33.27 -33.79 3.50
CA PRO A 116 33.57 -32.38 3.44
C PRO A 116 32.56 -31.57 4.26
N ILE A 117 33.00 -30.48 4.90
CA ILE A 117 32.19 -29.71 5.85
C ILE A 117 30.82 -29.31 5.25
N ALA A 118 30.77 -29.00 3.95
CA ALA A 118 29.54 -28.68 3.22
C ALA A 118 28.55 -29.85 3.05
N GLN A 119 28.96 -31.11 3.24
CA GLN A 119 28.07 -32.26 3.39
C GLN A 119 27.60 -32.40 4.84
N LEU A 120 28.50 -32.32 5.83
CA LEU A 120 28.11 -32.38 7.25
C LEU A 120 27.11 -31.29 7.66
N VAL A 121 27.26 -30.07 7.13
CA VAL A 121 26.30 -28.97 7.32
C VAL A 121 24.96 -29.27 6.64
N ARG A 122 24.96 -29.87 5.44
CA ARG A 122 23.72 -30.31 4.77
C ARG A 122 23.02 -31.41 5.55
N ASP A 123 23.76 -32.43 5.98
CA ASP A 123 23.24 -33.57 6.72
C ASP A 123 22.63 -33.11 8.06
N LYS A 124 23.32 -32.25 8.83
CA LYS A 124 22.77 -31.65 10.05
C LYS A 124 21.52 -30.79 9.82
N ILE A 125 21.46 -30.04 8.72
CA ILE A 125 20.25 -29.28 8.34
C ILE A 125 19.11 -30.24 7.96
N LEU A 126 19.41 -31.40 7.38
CA LEU A 126 18.45 -32.45 7.04
C LEU A 126 17.93 -33.15 8.29
N GLU A 127 18.82 -33.53 9.21
CA GLU A 127 18.49 -34.08 10.54
C GLU A 127 17.60 -33.11 11.34
N GLN A 128 17.96 -31.82 11.42
CA GLN A 128 17.13 -30.79 12.07
C GLN A 128 15.76 -30.59 11.41
N ARG A 129 15.62 -30.87 10.11
CA ARG A 129 14.32 -30.80 9.40
C ARG A 129 13.49 -32.06 9.61
N LEU A 130 14.12 -33.22 9.76
CA LEU A 130 13.45 -34.50 10.03
C LEU A 130 13.05 -34.66 11.51
N SER A 131 13.77 -34.00 12.42
CA SER A 131 13.44 -33.98 13.86
C SER A 131 12.43 -32.88 14.24
N ALA A 132 12.09 -31.97 13.32
CA ALA A 132 11.05 -30.99 13.56
C ALA A 132 9.68 -31.69 13.57
N PRO A 133 8.77 -31.36 14.51
CA PRO A 133 7.40 -31.87 14.42
C PRO A 133 6.79 -31.46 13.08
N PRO A 134 5.93 -32.29 12.47
CA PRO A 134 5.28 -31.93 11.21
C PRO A 134 4.59 -30.57 11.39
N PRO A 135 4.77 -29.62 10.45
CA PRO A 135 4.13 -28.32 10.58
C PRO A 135 2.61 -28.54 10.73
N PRO A 136 1.93 -27.76 11.59
CA PRO A 136 0.48 -27.86 11.70
C PRO A 136 -0.13 -27.74 10.30
N PRO A 137 -1.19 -28.51 9.98
CA PRO A 137 -1.81 -28.45 8.67
C PRO A 137 -2.15 -26.98 8.35
N PRO A 138 -1.92 -26.52 7.10
CA PRO A 138 -2.12 -25.13 6.75
C PRO A 138 -3.55 -24.73 7.13
N PRO A 139 -3.76 -23.58 7.80
CA PRO A 139 -5.05 -23.24 8.37
C PRO A 139 -6.09 -23.22 7.24
N THR A 140 -7.09 -24.10 7.33
CA THR A 140 -8.12 -24.24 6.29
C THR A 140 -8.84 -22.92 6.11
N LEU A 141 -9.05 -22.55 4.85
CA LEU A 141 -9.66 -21.28 4.50
C LEU A 141 -11.18 -21.41 4.67
N GLU A 142 -11.68 -20.92 5.81
CA GLU A 142 -13.08 -21.03 6.23
C GLU A 142 -13.79 -19.67 6.15
N LYS A 143 -15.10 -19.69 5.82
CA LYS A 143 -15.93 -18.46 5.87
C LYS A 143 -16.16 -18.06 7.33
N ARG A 144 -15.92 -16.80 7.65
CA ARG A 144 -16.09 -16.25 9.01
C ARG A 144 -17.01 -15.03 8.97
N GLN A 145 -17.64 -14.70 10.09
CA GLN A 145 -18.34 -13.43 10.25
C GLN A 145 -17.33 -12.32 10.57
N MET A 146 -17.51 -11.14 10.00
CA MET A 146 -16.62 -10.00 10.20
C MET A 146 -17.12 -9.16 11.40
N ALA A 147 -16.24 -8.88 12.38
CA ALA A 147 -16.56 -7.97 13.47
C ALA A 147 -16.30 -6.50 13.09
N ASP A 148 -16.83 -5.57 13.88
CA ASP A 148 -16.70 -4.12 13.63
C ASP A 148 -15.23 -3.63 13.63
N THR A 149 -14.35 -4.30 14.38
CA THR A 149 -12.91 -4.00 14.46
C THR A 149 -12.07 -4.73 13.41
N SER A 150 -12.64 -5.69 12.67
CA SER A 150 -11.90 -6.58 11.77
C SER A 150 -11.35 -5.84 10.54
N LEU A 151 -10.05 -5.93 10.32
CA LEU A 151 -9.36 -5.36 9.17
C LEU A 151 -9.10 -6.45 8.13
N ARG A 152 -9.89 -6.43 7.06
CA ARG A 152 -9.78 -7.35 5.94
C ARG A 152 -8.56 -7.02 5.07
N VAL A 153 -7.97 -8.05 4.45
CA VAL A 153 -6.84 -7.88 3.53
C VAL A 153 -7.22 -7.02 2.33
N GLY A 154 -6.25 -6.27 1.79
CA GLY A 154 -6.39 -5.59 0.50
C GLY A 154 -5.85 -6.42 -0.66
N CYS A 155 -5.51 -5.79 -1.79
CA CYS A 155 -4.84 -6.46 -2.90
C CYS A 155 -3.85 -5.53 -3.64
N ILE A 156 -3.02 -6.13 -4.51
CA ILE A 156 -2.26 -5.41 -5.53
C ILE A 156 -3.03 -5.52 -6.85
N ALA A 157 -3.21 -4.40 -7.54
CA ALA A 157 -3.68 -4.38 -8.91
C ALA A 157 -2.75 -3.54 -9.80
N THR A 158 -2.84 -3.72 -11.11
CA THR A 158 -2.18 -2.89 -12.13
C THR A 158 -3.23 -2.00 -12.80
N LYS A 159 -2.94 -0.70 -12.93
CA LYS A 159 -3.86 0.24 -13.59
C LYS A 159 -3.89 0.00 -15.10
N ALA A 160 -4.92 -0.71 -15.59
CA ALA A 160 -5.04 -1.11 -16.99
C ALA A 160 -5.45 0.05 -17.91
N GLY A 161 -6.24 1.00 -17.41
CA GLY A 161 -6.69 2.16 -18.20
C GLY A 161 -7.82 2.92 -17.55
N MET A 162 -8.50 3.75 -18.34
CA MET A 162 -9.75 4.40 -17.98
C MET A 162 -10.75 4.20 -19.12
N THR A 163 -12.01 4.03 -18.77
CA THR A 163 -13.16 3.86 -19.66
C THR A 163 -14.32 4.71 -19.15
N GLN A 164 -15.46 4.64 -19.82
CA GLN A 164 -16.70 5.23 -19.36
C GLN A 164 -17.83 4.23 -19.58
N GLU A 165 -18.81 4.26 -18.70
CA GLU A 165 -20.03 3.46 -18.79
C GLU A 165 -21.21 4.38 -18.53
N TRP A 166 -22.37 4.07 -19.09
CA TRP A 166 -23.60 4.80 -18.82
C TRP A 166 -24.37 4.07 -17.72
N ASP A 167 -24.80 4.81 -16.70
CA ASP A 167 -25.72 4.34 -15.67
C ASP A 167 -27.13 4.20 -16.28
N GLU A 168 -28.02 3.45 -15.62
CA GLU A 168 -29.40 3.22 -16.10
C GLU A 168 -30.20 4.51 -16.27
N HIS A 169 -29.92 5.50 -15.43
CA HIS A 169 -30.50 6.85 -15.48
C HIS A 169 -29.90 7.71 -16.61
N GLY A 170 -29.08 7.16 -17.51
CA GLY A 170 -28.45 7.92 -18.59
C GLY A 170 -27.27 8.80 -18.17
N VAL A 171 -26.69 8.60 -16.97
CA VAL A 171 -25.53 9.36 -16.51
C VAL A 171 -24.21 8.73 -16.94
N ARG A 172 -23.33 9.51 -17.57
CA ARG A 172 -21.97 9.09 -17.96
C ARG A 172 -21.05 8.99 -16.73
N VAL A 173 -20.64 7.78 -16.38
CA VAL A 173 -19.75 7.51 -15.25
C VAL A 173 -18.31 7.26 -15.75
N PRO A 174 -17.30 8.05 -15.32
CA PRO A 174 -15.90 7.78 -15.64
C PRO A 174 -15.36 6.67 -14.73
N LEU A 175 -14.76 5.64 -15.33
CA LEU A 175 -14.23 4.46 -14.64
C LEU A 175 -12.72 4.32 -14.85
N THR A 176 -11.99 3.94 -13.80
CA THR A 176 -10.63 3.40 -13.91
C THR A 176 -10.69 1.88 -13.83
N VAL A 177 -10.06 1.19 -14.79
CA VAL A 177 -9.96 -0.27 -14.82
C VAL A 177 -8.68 -0.71 -14.12
N LEU A 178 -8.81 -1.54 -13.10
CA LEU A 178 -7.70 -2.12 -12.34
C LEU A 178 -7.70 -3.65 -12.49
N TRP A 179 -6.58 -4.22 -12.91
CA TRP A 179 -6.42 -5.65 -13.16
C TRP A 179 -5.62 -6.31 -12.04
N ILE A 180 -6.15 -7.39 -11.47
CA ILE A 180 -5.50 -8.15 -10.40
C ILE A 180 -4.70 -9.30 -11.04
N ASP A 181 -3.40 -9.06 -11.19
CA ASP A 181 -2.43 -9.97 -11.82
C ASP A 181 -1.88 -10.96 -10.78
N GLU A 182 -2.43 -12.18 -10.76
CA GLU A 182 -2.07 -13.30 -9.87
C GLU A 182 -1.74 -12.91 -8.41
N CYS A 183 -2.61 -12.15 -7.75
CA CYS A 183 -2.36 -11.72 -6.37
C CYS A 183 -2.46 -12.91 -5.40
N GLN A 184 -1.42 -13.15 -4.60
CA GLN A 184 -1.28 -14.35 -3.76
C GLN A 184 -0.64 -14.01 -2.41
N VAL A 185 -1.05 -14.68 -1.34
CA VAL A 185 -0.43 -14.58 -0.01
C VAL A 185 0.93 -15.28 -0.02
N VAL A 186 2.01 -14.50 0.17
CA VAL A 186 3.39 -15.00 0.15
C VAL A 186 3.94 -15.23 1.56
N GLY A 187 3.38 -14.58 2.58
CA GLY A 187 3.79 -14.81 3.96
C GLY A 187 2.86 -14.17 4.97
N VAL A 188 2.81 -14.76 6.16
CA VAL A 188 2.02 -14.30 7.31
C VAL A 188 2.98 -13.73 8.35
N LYS A 189 2.63 -12.58 8.93
CA LYS A 189 3.31 -12.00 10.09
C LYS A 189 2.36 -12.01 11.28
N THR A 190 2.78 -12.64 12.38
CA THR A 190 2.06 -12.71 13.66
C THR A 190 2.55 -11.63 14.63
N HIS A 191 1.69 -11.24 15.57
CA HIS A 191 2.02 -10.24 16.57
C HIS A 191 3.22 -10.65 17.45
N GLU A 192 3.27 -11.91 17.88
CA GLU A 192 4.32 -12.45 18.76
C GLU A 192 5.74 -12.29 18.22
N VAL A 193 5.95 -12.55 16.92
CA VAL A 193 7.29 -12.56 16.29
C VAL A 193 7.66 -11.19 15.70
N HIS A 194 6.68 -10.39 15.31
CA HIS A 194 6.91 -9.15 14.53
C HIS A 194 6.33 -7.87 15.13
N GLY A 195 5.68 -7.95 16.30
CA GLY A 195 4.99 -6.82 16.94
C GLY A 195 3.79 -6.27 16.17
N ARG A 196 3.33 -6.97 15.12
CA ARG A 196 2.13 -6.64 14.34
C ARG A 196 1.59 -7.82 13.54
N THR A 197 0.28 -7.91 13.45
CA THR A 197 -0.41 -8.86 12.57
C THR A 197 -0.55 -8.27 11.16
N ALA A 198 0.00 -8.96 10.15
CA ALA A 198 0.02 -8.49 8.77
C ALA A 198 0.14 -9.62 7.75
N LEU A 199 -0.46 -9.45 6.58
CA LEU A 199 -0.32 -10.35 5.43
C LEU A 199 0.60 -9.72 4.38
N MET A 200 1.56 -10.51 3.89
CA MET A 200 2.39 -10.15 2.74
C MET A 200 1.78 -10.72 1.47
N LEU A 201 1.38 -9.86 0.54
CA LEU A 201 0.88 -10.29 -0.77
C LEU A 201 1.93 -10.04 -1.85
N GLY A 202 2.05 -11.01 -2.76
CA GLY A 202 2.78 -10.88 -4.01
C GLY A 202 1.83 -10.76 -5.19
N ALA A 203 2.21 -10.06 -6.25
CA ALA A 203 1.44 -9.97 -7.49
C ALA A 203 2.32 -9.83 -8.73
N GLY A 204 1.77 -10.31 -9.85
CA GLY A 204 2.38 -10.43 -11.17
C GLY A 204 3.58 -11.36 -11.22
N HIS A 205 3.84 -11.95 -12.39
CA HIS A 205 4.96 -12.88 -12.57
C HIS A 205 6.30 -12.15 -12.84
N LYS A 206 7.41 -12.69 -12.31
CA LYS A 206 8.78 -12.20 -12.58
C LYS A 206 9.78 -13.35 -12.70
N ARG A 207 10.48 -13.44 -13.83
CA ARG A 207 11.50 -14.46 -14.11
C ARG A 207 12.62 -14.47 -13.04
N GLN A 208 13.03 -15.66 -12.61
CA GLN A 208 14.07 -15.88 -11.59
C GLN A 208 15.37 -15.08 -11.85
N LYS A 209 15.87 -15.09 -13.10
CA LYS A 209 17.09 -14.36 -13.49
C LYS A 209 17.02 -12.84 -13.36
N CYS A 210 15.83 -12.27 -13.13
CA CYS A 210 15.62 -10.84 -12.91
C CYS A 210 15.40 -10.48 -11.43
N MET A 211 15.43 -11.46 -10.52
CA MET A 211 15.33 -11.26 -9.07
C MET A 211 16.71 -11.15 -8.43
N SER A 212 16.78 -10.52 -7.25
CA SER A 212 17.97 -10.64 -6.42
C SER A 212 18.03 -12.05 -5.78
N PRO A 213 19.23 -12.58 -5.49
CA PRO A 213 19.37 -13.93 -4.91
C PRO A 213 18.59 -14.10 -3.58
N SER A 214 18.53 -13.04 -2.76
CA SER A 214 17.74 -13.03 -1.51
C SER A 214 16.23 -13.18 -1.75
N GLN A 215 15.67 -12.45 -2.73
CA GLN A 215 14.26 -12.59 -3.10
C GLN A 215 13.97 -13.99 -3.67
N ALA A 216 14.83 -14.49 -4.56
CA ALA A 216 14.68 -15.83 -5.14
C ALA A 216 14.75 -16.92 -4.06
N GLY A 217 15.72 -16.84 -3.14
CA GLY A 217 15.87 -17.78 -2.03
C GLY A 217 14.66 -17.77 -1.07
N PHE A 218 14.04 -16.61 -0.85
CA PHE A 218 12.80 -16.51 -0.07
C PHE A 218 11.62 -17.23 -0.76
N PHE A 219 11.35 -16.96 -2.04
CA PHE A 219 10.28 -17.67 -2.78
C PHE A 219 10.53 -19.17 -2.87
N LEU A 220 11.78 -19.60 -3.09
CA LEU A 220 12.17 -21.02 -3.11
C LEU A 220 12.01 -21.69 -1.74
N LYS A 221 12.30 -21.00 -0.62
CA LYS A 221 12.05 -21.51 0.74
C LYS A 221 10.56 -21.69 1.02
N VAL A 222 9.72 -20.80 0.48
CA VAL A 222 8.27 -20.80 0.68
C VAL A 222 7.55 -21.76 -0.29
N GLY A 223 8.17 -22.12 -1.42
CA GLY A 223 7.58 -23.01 -2.42
C GLY A 223 6.56 -22.33 -3.33
N LEU A 224 6.60 -20.99 -3.46
CA LEU A 224 5.63 -20.21 -4.25
C LEU A 224 6.25 -19.62 -5.52
N PRO A 225 5.43 -19.39 -6.57
CA PRO A 225 5.90 -18.79 -7.82
C PRO A 225 6.45 -17.37 -7.61
N PHE A 226 7.44 -17.02 -8.44
CA PHE A 226 8.19 -15.77 -8.33
C PHE A 226 7.33 -14.52 -8.66
N LYS A 227 6.96 -13.74 -7.64
CA LYS A 227 6.13 -12.53 -7.80
C LYS A 227 6.94 -11.25 -8.06
N LYS A 228 6.43 -10.38 -8.93
CA LYS A 228 7.08 -9.14 -9.39
C LYS A 228 7.08 -8.05 -8.33
N LEU A 229 5.99 -7.94 -7.59
CA LEU A 229 5.77 -6.97 -6.52
C LEU A 229 5.39 -7.72 -5.26
N VAL A 230 5.89 -7.27 -4.11
CA VAL A 230 5.47 -7.73 -2.78
C VAL A 230 5.19 -6.50 -1.93
N ALA A 231 4.11 -6.55 -1.14
CA ALA A 231 3.75 -5.51 -0.17
C ALA A 231 3.05 -6.12 1.04
N GLU A 232 2.84 -5.31 2.08
CA GLU A 232 2.26 -5.76 3.36
C GLU A 232 0.98 -4.98 3.68
N TRP A 233 -0.04 -5.69 4.18
CA TRP A 233 -1.27 -5.11 4.71
C TRP A 233 -1.37 -5.42 6.21
N PRO A 234 -1.62 -4.42 7.07
CA PRO A 234 -2.06 -4.69 8.44
C PRO A 234 -3.46 -5.29 8.39
N VAL A 235 -3.64 -6.42 9.07
CA VAL A 235 -4.81 -7.30 9.01
C VAL A 235 -5.07 -7.80 10.44
N SER A 236 -6.33 -7.99 10.80
CA SER A 236 -6.70 -8.53 12.13
C SER A 236 -6.54 -10.05 12.18
N GLU A 237 -6.43 -10.62 13.37
CA GLU A 237 -6.05 -12.04 13.56
C GLU A 237 -7.12 -13.02 13.04
N ASP A 238 -8.39 -12.64 13.13
CA ASP A 238 -9.53 -13.31 12.54
C ASP A 238 -9.52 -13.33 11.00
N ALA A 239 -8.85 -12.35 10.38
CA ALA A 239 -8.74 -12.13 8.93
C ALA A 239 -7.44 -12.72 8.31
N LEU A 240 -6.68 -13.51 9.07
CA LEU A 240 -5.49 -14.20 8.57
C LEU A 240 -5.84 -15.27 7.51
N LEU A 241 -4.96 -15.42 6.52
CA LEU A 241 -5.10 -16.35 5.40
C LEU A 241 -3.91 -17.30 5.34
N PRO A 242 -4.10 -18.57 4.91
CA PRO A 242 -2.98 -19.47 4.67
C PRO A 242 -2.08 -18.95 3.55
N MET A 243 -0.79 -19.26 3.65
CA MET A 243 0.18 -18.98 2.59
C MET A 243 -0.19 -19.74 1.32
N GLY A 244 -0.03 -19.11 0.15
CA GLY A 244 -0.47 -19.64 -1.14
C GLY A 244 -1.90 -19.28 -1.54
N THR A 245 -2.73 -18.73 -0.65
CA THR A 245 -4.08 -18.23 -0.98
C THR A 245 -4.04 -17.21 -2.12
N HIS A 246 -4.87 -17.40 -3.15
CA HIS A 246 -5.07 -16.41 -4.21
C HIS A 246 -6.18 -15.41 -3.84
N ILE A 247 -5.98 -14.13 -4.18
CA ILE A 247 -6.96 -13.06 -3.99
C ILE A 247 -7.42 -12.59 -5.38
N THR A 248 -8.68 -12.88 -5.71
CA THR A 248 -9.32 -12.55 -6.98
C THR A 248 -10.11 -11.24 -6.90
N ALA A 249 -10.66 -10.77 -8.03
CA ALA A 249 -11.53 -9.59 -8.04
C ALA A 249 -12.81 -9.76 -7.21
N ALA A 250 -13.33 -10.99 -7.08
CA ALA A 250 -14.51 -11.33 -6.28
C ALA A 250 -14.34 -11.08 -4.76
N HIS A 251 -13.13 -10.79 -4.29
CA HIS A 251 -12.90 -10.24 -2.94
C HIS A 251 -13.66 -8.93 -2.69
N PHE A 252 -13.96 -8.19 -3.75
CA PHE A 252 -14.63 -6.90 -3.71
C PHE A 252 -16.06 -6.99 -4.24
N VAL A 253 -16.99 -6.32 -3.57
CA VAL A 253 -18.41 -6.27 -3.95
C VAL A 253 -18.72 -4.91 -4.60
N ALA A 254 -19.52 -4.91 -5.67
CA ALA A 254 -19.98 -3.67 -6.30
C ALA A 254 -20.79 -2.82 -5.30
N GLY A 255 -20.51 -1.51 -5.25
CA GLY A 255 -21.13 -0.56 -4.30
C GLY A 255 -20.32 -0.28 -3.03
N GLN A 256 -19.35 -1.14 -2.69
CA GLN A 256 -18.46 -0.91 -1.55
C GLN A 256 -17.55 0.32 -1.78
N ARG A 257 -16.97 0.85 -0.69
CA ARG A 257 -15.95 1.91 -0.75
C ARG A 257 -14.54 1.38 -0.48
N VAL A 258 -13.59 1.78 -1.32
CA VAL A 258 -12.18 1.37 -1.23
C VAL A 258 -11.25 2.59 -1.19
N ASP A 259 -10.11 2.42 -0.54
CA ASP A 259 -8.99 3.35 -0.65
C ASP A 259 -7.97 2.81 -1.67
N VAL A 260 -7.50 3.67 -2.57
CA VAL A 260 -6.51 3.28 -3.60
C VAL A 260 -5.22 4.06 -3.40
N THR A 261 -4.15 3.35 -3.08
CA THR A 261 -2.80 3.92 -2.85
C THR A 261 -1.89 3.61 -4.04
N GLY A 262 -1.15 4.60 -4.52
CA GLY A 262 -0.20 4.40 -5.62
C GLY A 262 0.81 5.53 -5.76
N TRP A 263 1.74 5.38 -6.69
CA TRP A 263 2.70 6.43 -7.04
C TRP A 263 2.07 7.40 -8.04
N THR A 264 2.16 8.69 -7.74
CA THR A 264 1.70 9.76 -8.63
C THR A 264 2.57 9.86 -9.88
N LYS A 265 2.00 10.29 -11.01
CA LYS A 265 2.77 10.49 -12.26
C LYS A 265 3.88 11.52 -12.03
N TYR A 266 5.13 11.13 -12.23
CA TYR A 266 6.30 12.03 -12.18
C TYR A 266 6.17 13.15 -13.22
N LYS A 267 6.58 14.36 -12.83
CA LYS A 267 6.54 15.57 -13.69
C LYS A 267 7.90 16.27 -13.79
N GLY A 268 8.99 15.71 -13.26
CA GLY A 268 10.29 16.40 -13.24
C GLY A 268 10.35 17.56 -12.24
N PHE A 269 11.36 18.41 -12.39
CA PHE A 269 11.46 19.68 -11.66
C PHE A 269 10.36 20.64 -12.16
N GLN A 270 9.57 21.21 -11.25
CA GLN A 270 8.43 22.06 -11.57
C GLN A 270 8.50 23.40 -10.85
N GLY A 271 8.17 24.47 -11.60
CA GLY A 271 8.04 25.82 -11.08
C GLY A 271 6.87 26.00 -10.12
N VAL A 272 6.92 27.04 -9.29
CA VAL A 272 5.96 27.28 -8.19
C VAL A 272 4.50 27.35 -8.62
N MET A 273 4.22 27.92 -9.79
CA MET A 273 2.85 28.03 -10.31
C MET A 273 2.22 26.64 -10.52
N LYS A 274 2.97 25.68 -11.08
CA LYS A 274 2.46 24.32 -11.36
C LYS A 274 2.58 23.37 -10.16
N ARG A 275 3.56 23.59 -9.28
CA ARG A 275 3.75 22.78 -8.06
C ARG A 275 2.77 23.16 -6.94
N TRP A 276 2.44 24.45 -6.80
CA TRP A 276 1.70 25.01 -5.66
C TRP A 276 0.49 25.88 -6.01
N GLY A 277 0.19 26.14 -7.29
CA GLY A 277 -0.94 26.97 -7.71
C GLY A 277 -0.73 28.48 -7.53
N PHE A 278 0.52 28.96 -7.50
CA PHE A 278 0.81 30.39 -7.36
C PHE A 278 0.34 31.17 -8.61
N LYS A 279 -0.25 32.36 -8.40
CA LYS A 279 -0.84 33.21 -9.47
C LYS A 279 0.20 33.75 -10.48
N GLY A 280 1.43 34.02 -10.04
CA GLY A 280 2.45 34.72 -10.84
C GLY A 280 2.33 36.25 -10.72
N GLN A 281 3.12 36.96 -11.53
CA GLN A 281 3.08 38.41 -11.69
C GLN A 281 2.39 38.77 -13.03
N PRO A 282 1.86 39.99 -13.21
CA PRO A 282 1.23 40.37 -14.47
C PRO A 282 2.19 40.25 -15.67
N ALA A 283 1.60 40.04 -16.86
CA ALA A 283 2.35 39.90 -18.11
C ALA A 283 2.73 41.27 -18.72
N SER A 284 1.93 42.31 -18.45
CA SER A 284 2.09 43.69 -18.94
C SER A 284 2.43 44.66 -17.79
N HIS A 285 2.37 45.97 -18.05
CA HIS A 285 2.61 47.04 -17.08
C HIS A 285 4.01 47.04 -16.43
N GLY A 286 5.05 46.84 -17.25
CA GLY A 286 6.45 47.07 -16.83
C GLY A 286 7.10 45.93 -16.02
N VAL A 287 6.44 44.79 -15.86
CA VAL A 287 7.05 43.62 -15.18
C VAL A 287 8.22 43.06 -16.01
N SER A 288 9.45 43.23 -15.51
CA SER A 288 10.65 42.66 -16.12
C SER A 288 10.93 41.25 -15.59
N LEU A 289 10.98 40.27 -16.50
CA LEU A 289 11.45 38.88 -16.34
C LEU A 289 10.83 38.03 -15.21
N SER A 290 9.91 38.57 -14.40
CA SER A 290 9.45 38.00 -13.14
C SER A 290 8.03 37.42 -13.19
N HIS A 291 7.40 37.34 -14.37
CA HIS A 291 6.03 36.83 -14.59
C HIS A 291 5.73 35.49 -13.89
N ARG A 292 6.73 34.58 -13.80
CA ARG A 292 6.60 33.25 -13.17
C ARG A 292 7.40 33.09 -11.87
N ALA A 293 7.96 34.19 -11.33
CA ALA A 293 8.73 34.18 -10.09
C ALA A 293 7.83 33.88 -8.87
N PRO A 294 8.39 33.35 -7.77
CA PRO A 294 7.63 33.09 -6.54
C PRO A 294 7.19 34.34 -5.77
N GLY A 295 7.73 35.52 -6.09
CA GLY A 295 7.61 36.71 -5.23
C GLY A 295 8.43 36.59 -3.95
N ALA A 296 8.07 37.36 -2.93
CA ALA A 296 8.79 37.41 -1.65
C ALA A 296 8.72 36.07 -0.88
N ILE A 297 9.89 35.53 -0.52
CA ILE A 297 10.01 34.24 0.17
C ILE A 297 10.08 34.35 1.70
N GLY A 298 10.45 35.51 2.24
CA GLY A 298 10.56 35.80 3.67
C GLY A 298 10.36 37.28 3.99
N ASN A 299 10.52 37.63 5.26
CA ASN A 299 10.47 39.00 5.76
C ASN A 299 11.87 39.64 5.74
N ARG A 300 12.00 40.90 6.20
CA ARG A 300 13.28 41.63 6.29
C ARG A 300 14.10 41.18 7.51
N GLN A 301 14.12 41.98 8.59
CA GLN A 301 15.01 41.76 9.74
C GLN A 301 14.57 40.51 10.53
N ASP A 302 13.33 40.49 11.00
CA ASP A 302 12.77 39.36 11.74
C ASP A 302 11.86 38.53 10.82
N PRO A 303 12.09 37.22 10.64
CA PRO A 303 12.93 36.33 11.45
C PRO A 303 14.34 36.04 10.86
N GLY A 304 14.85 36.87 9.94
CA GLY A 304 16.18 36.73 9.34
C GLY A 304 16.42 35.47 8.49
N LYS A 305 15.37 34.69 8.21
CA LYS A 305 15.47 33.39 7.52
C LYS A 305 14.19 33.03 6.77
N VAL A 306 14.31 32.11 5.82
CA VAL A 306 13.15 31.45 5.20
C VAL A 306 12.67 30.31 6.11
N TRP A 307 11.37 30.28 6.41
CA TRP A 307 10.77 29.21 7.23
C TRP A 307 10.90 27.83 6.58
N LYS A 308 11.19 26.80 7.39
CA LYS A 308 11.19 25.39 6.95
C LYS A 308 9.81 25.03 6.38
N GLY A 309 9.79 24.29 5.27
CA GLY A 309 8.55 23.94 4.57
C GLY A 309 7.95 25.05 3.68
N LYS A 310 8.63 26.19 3.47
CA LYS A 310 8.20 27.21 2.51
C LYS A 310 8.01 26.60 1.11
N LYS A 311 6.87 26.93 0.49
CA LYS A 311 6.49 26.47 -0.86
C LYS A 311 7.43 27.07 -1.92
N LEU A 312 8.31 26.23 -2.46
CA LEU A 312 9.37 26.57 -3.43
C LEU A 312 9.34 25.62 -4.64
N PRO A 313 9.98 25.95 -5.78
CA PRO A 313 10.02 25.05 -6.94
C PRO A 313 10.79 23.76 -6.60
N GLY A 314 10.62 22.71 -7.40
CA GLY A 314 11.27 21.42 -7.13
C GLY A 314 10.60 20.25 -7.81
N CYS A 315 11.12 19.05 -7.57
CA CYS A 315 10.53 17.80 -8.07
C CYS A 315 9.05 17.65 -7.67
N MET A 316 8.23 17.18 -8.61
CA MET A 316 6.81 16.98 -8.44
C MET A 316 6.37 15.62 -9.01
N GLY A 317 5.59 14.87 -8.24
CA GLY A 317 5.16 13.51 -8.60
C GLY A 317 6.17 12.44 -8.18
N ASP A 318 5.89 11.18 -8.53
CA ASP A 318 6.50 9.96 -7.96
C ASP A 318 6.39 9.83 -6.43
N GLU A 319 5.52 10.64 -5.82
CA GLU A 319 5.13 10.51 -4.41
C GLU A 319 4.03 9.46 -4.27
N ARG A 320 4.10 8.65 -3.20
CA ARG A 320 3.03 7.75 -2.79
C ARG A 320 1.85 8.57 -2.25
N ARG A 321 0.69 8.44 -2.86
CA ARG A 321 -0.56 9.10 -2.44
C ARG A 321 -1.71 8.10 -2.39
N THR A 322 -2.67 8.35 -1.52
CA THR A 322 -3.91 7.58 -1.38
C THR A 322 -5.09 8.45 -1.79
N VAL A 323 -5.96 7.92 -2.65
CA VAL A 323 -7.29 8.47 -2.89
C VAL A 323 -8.26 7.63 -2.05
N HIS A 324 -9.04 8.30 -1.20
CA HIS A 324 -9.91 7.64 -0.24
C HIS A 324 -11.35 7.55 -0.74
N HIS A 325 -12.11 6.60 -0.20
CA HIS A 325 -13.57 6.51 -0.39
C HIS A 325 -14.03 6.40 -1.87
N CYS A 326 -13.19 5.81 -2.73
CA CYS A 326 -13.53 5.51 -4.11
C CYS A 326 -14.64 4.45 -4.15
N LEU A 327 -15.62 4.61 -5.04
CA LEU A 327 -16.70 3.64 -5.24
C LEU A 327 -16.24 2.53 -6.19
N VAL A 328 -16.41 1.27 -5.81
CA VAL A 328 -16.33 0.15 -6.75
C VAL A 328 -17.64 0.11 -7.53
N TYR A 329 -17.56 0.38 -8.83
CA TYR A 329 -18.73 0.45 -9.71
C TYR A 329 -19.08 -0.92 -10.29
N LYS A 330 -18.07 -1.71 -10.67
CA LYS A 330 -18.27 -2.97 -11.39
C LYS A 330 -17.13 -3.94 -11.09
N VAL A 331 -17.42 -5.23 -10.98
CA VAL A 331 -16.45 -6.29 -10.70
C VAL A 331 -16.68 -7.44 -11.67
N ASP A 332 -15.64 -7.77 -12.43
CA ASP A 332 -15.59 -8.86 -13.40
C ASP A 332 -14.62 -9.93 -12.84
N ALA A 333 -15.20 -11.02 -12.33
CA ALA A 333 -14.44 -12.08 -11.67
C ALA A 333 -13.65 -12.92 -12.68
N ALA A 334 -14.21 -13.22 -13.85
CA ALA A 334 -13.57 -14.04 -14.88
C ALA A 334 -12.27 -13.40 -15.38
N ARG A 335 -12.29 -12.10 -15.69
CA ARG A 335 -11.09 -11.37 -16.15
C ARG A 335 -10.24 -10.79 -15.01
N ASN A 336 -10.63 -11.00 -13.76
CA ASN A 336 -10.03 -10.39 -12.57
C ASN A 336 -9.88 -8.86 -12.67
N LEU A 337 -10.94 -8.18 -13.12
CA LEU A 337 -10.99 -6.71 -13.27
C LEU A 337 -11.90 -6.06 -12.23
N VAL A 338 -11.43 -4.95 -11.67
CA VAL A 338 -12.17 -4.09 -10.75
C VAL A 338 -12.27 -2.70 -11.35
N TYR A 339 -13.51 -2.22 -11.51
CA TYR A 339 -13.82 -0.90 -12.06
C TYR A 339 -14.14 0.06 -10.93
N ILE A 340 -13.32 1.11 -10.80
CA ILE A 340 -13.46 2.12 -9.76
C ILE A 340 -13.94 3.42 -10.39
N ARG A 341 -15.00 4.03 -9.83
CA ARG A 341 -15.50 5.34 -10.27
C ARG A 341 -14.47 6.43 -9.98
N GLY A 342 -14.11 7.20 -11.01
CA GLY A 342 -13.22 8.35 -10.91
C GLY A 342 -11.74 8.01 -11.11
N GLN A 343 -10.88 8.75 -10.39
CA GLN A 343 -9.44 8.84 -10.67
C GLN A 343 -8.59 8.02 -9.68
N VAL A 344 -7.59 7.34 -10.22
CA VAL A 344 -6.58 6.56 -9.47
C VAL A 344 -5.18 7.12 -9.71
N PRO A 345 -4.30 7.23 -8.70
CA PRO A 345 -2.93 7.73 -8.88
C PRO A 345 -2.12 6.89 -9.86
N GLY A 346 -1.25 7.56 -10.63
CA GLY A 346 -0.25 6.95 -11.49
C GLY A 346 -0.66 6.77 -12.96
N PRO A 347 0.32 6.50 -13.84
CA PRO A 347 0.10 6.19 -15.26
C PRO A 347 -0.48 4.77 -15.45
N LYS A 348 -0.98 4.50 -16.66
CA LYS A 348 -1.33 3.13 -17.11
C LYS A 348 -0.10 2.21 -16.96
N GLY A 349 -0.34 0.95 -16.56
CA GLY A 349 0.69 -0.07 -16.34
C GLY A 349 1.44 0.04 -14.99
N ARG A 350 1.19 1.07 -14.18
CA ARG A 350 1.73 1.15 -12.80
C ARG A 350 0.85 0.36 -11.85
N SER A 351 1.48 -0.27 -10.86
CA SER A 351 0.80 -0.94 -9.77
C SER A 351 0.20 0.05 -8.76
N VAL A 352 -0.91 -0.38 -8.18
CA VAL A 352 -1.67 0.30 -7.14
C VAL A 352 -2.09 -0.72 -6.07
N TYR A 353 -2.27 -0.24 -4.84
CA TYR A 353 -2.72 -1.05 -3.72
C TYR A 353 -4.16 -0.67 -3.38
N LEU A 354 -5.04 -1.65 -3.39
CA LEU A 354 -6.42 -1.50 -2.95
C LEU A 354 -6.53 -2.00 -1.52
N ARG A 355 -7.50 -1.45 -0.78
CA ARG A 355 -7.96 -1.92 0.52
C ARG A 355 -9.39 -1.39 0.76
N ASP A 356 -10.11 -2.00 1.68
CA ASP A 356 -11.38 -1.44 2.17
C ASP A 356 -11.16 0.00 2.72
N SER A 357 -12.11 0.90 2.50
CA SER A 357 -11.99 2.31 2.86
C SER A 357 -11.90 2.51 4.37
N ARG A 358 -10.84 3.18 4.85
CA ARG A 358 -10.67 3.48 6.29
C ARG A 358 -11.58 4.59 6.81
N LEU A 359 -12.18 5.39 5.93
CA LEU A 359 -13.08 6.47 6.31
C LEU A 359 -14.54 6.01 6.47
N THR A 360 -14.87 4.77 6.11
CA THR A 360 -16.23 4.26 6.22
C THR A 360 -16.46 3.65 7.60
N THR A 361 -17.57 4.01 8.24
CA THR A 361 -17.97 3.46 9.54
C THR A 361 -18.30 1.97 9.43
N PRO A 362 -18.01 1.15 10.47
CA PRO A 362 -18.26 -0.30 10.44
C PRO A 362 -19.71 -0.66 10.08
N ARG A 363 -20.70 0.05 10.63
CA ARG A 363 -22.13 -0.13 10.33
C ARG A 363 -22.45 -0.07 8.84
N VAL A 364 -21.89 0.89 8.10
CA VAL A 364 -22.09 1.04 6.65
C VAL A 364 -21.34 -0.05 5.88
N ARG A 365 -20.17 -0.46 6.37
CA ARG A 365 -19.38 -1.54 5.76
C ARG A 365 -20.07 -2.90 5.89
N ALA A 366 -20.76 -3.16 7.00
CA ALA A 366 -21.56 -4.36 7.20
C ALA A 366 -22.74 -4.48 6.22
N THR A 367 -23.32 -3.35 5.77
CA THR A 367 -24.42 -3.32 4.79
C THR A 367 -24.03 -3.88 3.41
N TRP A 368 -22.74 -3.96 3.07
CA TRP A 368 -22.29 -4.38 1.75
C TRP A 368 -22.15 -5.90 1.56
N GLY A 369 -22.40 -6.72 2.59
CA GLY A 369 -22.33 -8.18 2.46
C GLY A 369 -20.94 -8.71 2.05
N LEU A 370 -19.88 -8.09 2.57
CA LEU A 370 -18.50 -8.39 2.16
C LEU A 370 -18.09 -9.84 2.47
N PRO A 371 -17.46 -10.57 1.53
CA PRO A 371 -16.89 -11.88 1.82
C PRO A 371 -15.70 -11.76 2.78
N PHE A 372 -15.68 -12.62 3.81
CA PHE A 372 -14.70 -12.60 4.89
C PHE A 372 -14.25 -14.04 5.26
N PRO A 373 -12.95 -14.30 5.45
CA PRO A 373 -11.81 -13.35 5.38
C PRO A 373 -11.49 -12.89 3.94
N THR A 374 -11.78 -13.72 2.94
CA THR A 374 -11.75 -13.42 1.49
C THR A 374 -12.90 -14.14 0.79
N HIS A 375 -13.07 -13.90 -0.52
CA HIS A 375 -13.96 -14.71 -1.34
C HIS A 375 -13.42 -16.16 -1.44
N ILE A 376 -14.23 -17.12 -1.03
CA ILE A 376 -13.94 -18.55 -1.19
C ILE A 376 -14.76 -19.05 -2.38
N PRO A 377 -14.13 -19.43 -3.51
CA PRO A 377 -14.86 -19.93 -4.66
C PRO A 377 -15.60 -21.22 -4.32
N THR A 378 -16.80 -21.38 -4.87
CA THR A 378 -17.53 -22.67 -4.80
C THR A 378 -16.87 -23.70 -5.75
N PRO A 379 -17.09 -25.02 -5.56
CA PRO A 379 -16.57 -26.03 -6.47
C PRO A 379 -17.01 -25.81 -7.92
N ASP A 380 -18.25 -25.35 -8.12
CA ASP A 380 -18.83 -25.06 -9.43
C ASP A 380 -18.16 -23.84 -10.09
N GLU A 381 -17.90 -22.78 -9.33
CA GLU A 381 -17.08 -21.64 -9.78
C GLU A 381 -15.64 -22.05 -10.11
N LEU A 382 -15.07 -23.00 -9.37
CA LEU A 382 -13.74 -23.53 -9.63
C LEU A 382 -13.68 -24.33 -10.95
N ALA A 383 -14.76 -25.02 -11.29
CA ALA A 383 -14.91 -25.73 -12.56
C ALA A 383 -15.22 -24.78 -13.73
N ALA A 384 -15.99 -23.71 -13.49
CA ALA A 384 -16.30 -22.67 -14.47
C ALA A 384 -15.13 -21.68 -14.70
N ALA A 385 -14.16 -21.62 -13.79
CA ALA A 385 -12.99 -20.76 -13.90
C ALA A 385 -12.04 -21.24 -15.01
N SER A 386 -12.24 -20.72 -16.22
CA SER A 386 -11.19 -20.65 -17.23
C SER A 386 -9.93 -19.98 -16.65
N ALA A 387 -8.75 -20.37 -17.14
CA ALA A 387 -7.47 -20.00 -16.55
C ALA A 387 -7.38 -18.48 -16.26
N PRO A 388 -7.05 -18.07 -15.02
CA PRO A 388 -7.24 -16.69 -14.58
C PRO A 388 -6.40 -15.71 -15.41
N GLY A 389 -7.08 -14.89 -16.21
CA GLY A 389 -6.44 -13.85 -17.03
C GLY A 389 -6.61 -14.00 -18.54
N ASP A 390 -7.44 -14.93 -19.03
CA ASP A 390 -7.83 -14.92 -20.44
C ASP A 390 -8.62 -13.64 -20.80
N MET A 391 -7.95 -12.72 -21.50
CA MET A 391 -8.55 -11.47 -21.99
C MET A 391 -9.48 -11.68 -23.19
N THR A 392 -9.43 -12.85 -23.84
CA THR A 392 -10.25 -13.18 -25.02
C THR A 392 -11.58 -13.84 -24.66
N ALA A 393 -11.69 -14.42 -23.45
CA ALA A 393 -12.96 -14.90 -22.92
C ALA A 393 -14.03 -13.81 -22.98
N VAL A 394 -15.15 -14.10 -23.64
CA VAL A 394 -16.36 -13.26 -23.60
C VAL A 394 -16.97 -13.46 -22.21
N PRO A 395 -17.06 -12.42 -21.37
CA PRO A 395 -17.62 -12.58 -20.04
C PRO A 395 -19.14 -12.69 -20.18
N ASP A 396 -19.73 -13.72 -19.58
CA ASP A 396 -21.18 -13.78 -19.44
C ASP A 396 -21.65 -12.52 -18.70
N PRO A 397 -22.57 -11.71 -19.26
CA PRO A 397 -22.96 -10.44 -18.66
C PRO A 397 -23.61 -10.61 -17.28
N ALA A 398 -24.12 -11.82 -16.97
CA ALA A 398 -24.65 -12.20 -15.67
C ALA A 398 -23.57 -12.38 -14.58
N ALA A 399 -22.33 -12.73 -14.94
CA ALA A 399 -21.23 -12.95 -14.00
C ALA A 399 -20.57 -11.64 -13.53
N VAL A 400 -20.97 -10.50 -14.10
CA VAL A 400 -20.35 -9.19 -13.83
C VAL A 400 -21.26 -8.37 -12.92
N SER A 401 -20.86 -8.23 -11.65
CA SER A 401 -21.62 -7.42 -10.70
C SER A 401 -21.44 -5.93 -11.01
N VAL A 402 -22.56 -5.19 -11.10
CA VAL A 402 -22.61 -3.74 -11.36
C VAL A 402 -23.38 -3.05 -10.24
N TRP A 403 -22.84 -1.96 -9.71
CA TRP A 403 -23.53 -1.11 -8.76
C TRP A 403 -24.51 -0.21 -9.51
N ARG A 404 -25.79 -0.34 -9.15
CA ARG A 404 -26.88 0.49 -9.67
C ARG A 404 -27.16 1.61 -8.67
N ASN A 405 -27.32 2.84 -9.15
CA ASN A 405 -27.72 3.94 -8.29
C ASN A 405 -29.22 3.84 -7.97
N PRO A 406 -29.66 3.64 -6.71
CA PRO A 406 -31.08 3.46 -6.39
C PRO A 406 -31.91 4.74 -6.51
N LYS A 407 -31.27 5.90 -6.72
CA LYS A 407 -31.97 7.19 -6.86
C LYS A 407 -31.59 7.87 -8.17
N ASP A 408 -32.59 8.15 -8.99
CA ASP A 408 -32.41 8.89 -10.24
C ASP A 408 -31.89 10.32 -9.95
N PRO A 409 -30.71 10.72 -10.46
CA PRO A 409 -30.19 12.07 -10.29
C PRO A 409 -30.99 13.14 -11.05
N TYR A 410 -31.78 12.79 -12.06
CA TYR A 410 -32.64 13.73 -12.79
C TYR A 410 -33.95 14.06 -12.04
N LEU A 411 -34.36 13.19 -11.09
CA LEU A 411 -35.50 13.42 -10.19
C LEU A 411 -35.08 14.05 -8.85
N MET A 412 -33.81 14.47 -8.71
CA MET A 412 -33.29 15.19 -7.53
C MET A 412 -33.64 16.67 -7.60
N TYR A 413 -34.92 16.99 -7.46
CA TYR A 413 -35.38 18.37 -7.39
C TYR A 413 -34.86 19.08 -6.14
N VAL A 414 -34.45 20.34 -6.31
CA VAL A 414 -34.21 21.29 -5.23
C VAL A 414 -35.53 21.50 -4.48
N LYS A 415 -35.50 21.60 -3.15
CA LYS A 415 -36.74 21.80 -2.39
C LYS A 415 -37.26 23.21 -2.65
N GLU A 416 -38.59 23.37 -2.69
CA GLU A 416 -39.24 24.68 -2.84
C GLU A 416 -38.82 25.68 -1.75
N THR A 417 -38.37 25.18 -0.59
CA THR A 417 -37.83 25.98 0.53
C THR A 417 -36.41 26.51 0.32
N ASP A 418 -35.67 26.02 -0.68
CA ASP A 418 -34.28 26.43 -0.93
C ASP A 418 -34.21 27.69 -1.83
N TYR A 419 -35.35 28.15 -2.36
CA TYR A 419 -35.49 29.49 -2.91
C TYR A 419 -35.45 30.51 -1.77
N PHE A 420 -34.63 31.54 -1.89
CA PHE A 420 -34.62 32.66 -0.93
C PHE A 420 -36.05 33.20 -0.77
N PRO A 421 -36.62 33.24 0.44
CA PRO A 421 -37.94 33.81 0.64
C PRO A 421 -37.86 35.29 0.29
N ILE A 422 -38.51 35.69 -0.80
CA ILE A 422 -38.64 37.10 -1.18
C ILE A 422 -39.58 37.73 -0.15
N THR A 423 -39.01 38.24 0.94
CA THR A 423 -39.74 38.98 1.97
C THR A 423 -40.04 40.38 1.45
N TRP A 424 -41.10 40.48 0.65
CA TRP A 424 -41.69 41.77 0.27
C TRP A 424 -42.05 42.55 1.54
N LYS A 425 -41.39 43.69 1.74
CA LYS A 425 -41.89 44.69 2.69
C LYS A 425 -43.13 45.31 2.08
N LYS A 426 -44.21 45.40 2.86
CA LYS A 426 -45.46 46.03 2.42
C LYS A 426 -45.23 47.53 2.24
N GLY A 427 -44.97 47.96 1.00
CA GLY A 427 -44.74 49.37 0.65
C GLY A 427 -43.55 49.67 -0.27
N GLU A 428 -42.79 48.66 -0.71
CA GLU A 428 -41.79 48.74 -1.80
C GLU A 428 -42.36 48.17 -3.11
#